data_AF-A0A4Q3JBY7-F1
#
_entry.id   AF-A0A4Q3JBY7-F1
#
_cell.length_a   1.000
_cell.length_b   1.000
_cell.length_c   1.000
_cell.angle_alpha   90.00
_cell.angle_beta   90.00
_cell.angle_gamma   90.00
#
_symmetry.space_group_name_H-M   'P 1'
#
loop_
_entity.id
_entity.type
_entity.pdbx_description
1 polymer ?
#
loop_
_entity_poly.entity_id
_entity_poly.type
_entity_poly.pdbx_seq_one_letter_code
_entity_poly.pdbx_strand_id
1 'polypeptide(L)'
;MFDKLRNEKGEVALIITTAFGCGWATENEMHFECIYDPEIARMVIDGRSPDDVEALAKKKWPDGNWSAAGDLEIVWLAERTNFQVHNNDGQESIVLRDSQHWIEA
;
A
#
# COMPACT_ATOMS: atom_id res chain seq x y z
N MET A 1 13.82 8.68 -8.83
CA MET A 1 12.46 8.20 -9.16
C MET A 1 12.39 6.79 -8.60
N PHE A 2 11.44 6.49 -7.71
CA PHE A 2 11.29 5.13 -7.19
C PHE A 2 10.81 4.24 -8.34
N ASP A 3 11.44 3.08 -8.51
CA ASP A 3 10.94 2.06 -9.44
C ASP A 3 9.58 1.57 -8.92
N LYS A 4 8.56 1.57 -9.78
CA LYS A 4 7.20 1.16 -9.42
C LYS A 4 6.80 -0.04 -10.27
N LEU A 5 6.11 -1.00 -9.68
CA LEU A 5 5.53 -2.10 -10.43
C LEU A 5 4.35 -1.59 -11.28
N ARG A 6 4.34 -1.99 -12.56
CA ARG A 6 3.27 -1.66 -13.51
C ARG A 6 2.67 -2.91 -14.11
N ASN A 7 1.36 -2.88 -14.38
CA ASN A 7 0.69 -3.92 -15.15
C ASN A 7 0.72 -3.60 -16.66
N GLU A 8 0.12 -4.48 -17.46
CA GLU A 8 0.07 -4.36 -18.93
C GLU A 8 -0.69 -3.12 -19.44
N LYS A 9 -1.53 -2.51 -18.59
CA LYS A 9 -2.26 -1.26 -18.88
C LYS A 9 -1.47 -0.01 -18.50
N GLY A 10 -0.27 -0.17 -17.93
CA GLY A 10 0.56 0.93 -17.43
C GLY A 10 0.12 1.49 -16.08
N GLU A 11 -0.86 0.85 -15.42
CA GLU A 11 -1.31 1.21 -14.07
C GLU A 11 -0.24 0.82 -13.05
N VAL A 12 -0.12 1.62 -11.99
CA VAL A 12 0.84 1.49 -10.91
C VAL A 12 0.23 0.70 -9.76
N ALA A 13 0.97 -0.28 -9.24
CA ALA A 13 0.60 -1.01 -8.03
C ALA A 13 0.77 -0.13 -6.79
N LEU A 14 -0.26 -0.11 -5.94
CA LEU A 14 -0.23 0.42 -4.58
C LEU A 14 -0.46 -0.71 -3.59
N ILE A 15 0.37 -0.74 -2.56
CA ILE A 15 0.26 -1.68 -1.44
C ILE A 15 -0.51 -0.99 -0.32
N ILE A 16 -1.61 -1.59 0.09
CA ILE A 16 -2.39 -1.19 1.26
C ILE A 16 -2.70 -2.44 2.09
N THR A 17 -3.13 -2.26 3.33
CA THR A 17 -3.74 -3.34 4.12
C THR A 17 -5.24 -3.15 4.25
N THR A 18 -6.03 -4.21 4.13
CA THR A 18 -7.49 -4.16 4.25
C THR A 18 -8.01 -4.73 5.58
N ALA A 19 -7.12 -5.17 6.47
CA ALA A 19 -7.48 -5.66 7.80
C ALA A 19 -7.37 -4.59 8.88
N PHE A 20 -8.10 -4.80 9.99
CA PHE A 20 -7.99 -3.97 11.18
C PHE A 20 -6.73 -4.30 11.98
N GLY A 21 -6.19 -3.31 12.70
CA GLY A 21 -5.08 -3.47 13.63
C GLY A 21 -3.90 -2.58 13.28
N CYS A 22 -3.22 -2.85 12.18
CA CYS A 22 -2.04 -2.07 11.76
C CYS A 22 -2.13 -1.70 10.29
N GLY A 23 -1.88 -0.42 9.99
CA GLY A 23 -1.79 0.12 8.64
C GLY A 23 -0.41 -0.15 8.02
N TRP A 24 -0.35 -0.46 6.72
CA TRP A 24 0.93 -0.64 6.03
C TRP A 24 1.58 0.71 5.72
N ALA A 25 0.83 1.63 5.12
CA ALA A 25 1.31 2.96 4.80
C ALA A 25 1.23 3.90 5.99
N THR A 26 0.11 3.88 6.72
CA THR A 26 -0.21 4.90 7.73
C THR A 26 0.54 4.71 9.05
N GLU A 27 1.09 3.53 9.33
CA GLU A 27 2.02 3.35 10.46
C GLU A 27 3.49 3.52 10.06
N ASN A 28 3.76 3.67 8.77
CA ASN A 28 5.09 3.86 8.21
C ASN A 28 5.19 5.22 7.51
N GLU A 29 4.68 6.29 8.13
CA GLU A 29 4.65 7.64 7.52
C GLU A 29 6.04 8.15 7.10
N MET A 30 7.10 7.78 7.84
CA MET A 30 8.48 8.13 7.50
C MET A 30 9.02 7.36 6.27
N HIS A 31 8.39 6.24 5.94
CA HIS A 31 8.71 5.35 4.83
C HIS A 31 7.50 5.19 3.89
N PHE A 32 6.73 6.27 3.70
CA PHE A 32 5.47 6.22 2.95
C PHE A 32 5.65 5.77 1.50
N GLU A 33 6.87 5.82 0.95
CA GLU A 33 7.20 5.23 -0.35
C GLU A 33 7.04 3.71 -0.39
N CYS A 34 6.95 3.03 0.76
CA CYS A 34 6.75 1.58 0.86
C CYS A 34 5.48 1.12 0.13
N ILE A 35 4.48 1.98 -0.04
CA ILE A 35 3.26 1.69 -0.81
C ILE A 35 3.54 1.41 -2.30
N TYR A 36 4.71 1.81 -2.81
CA TYR A 36 5.11 1.64 -4.20
C TYR A 36 6.18 0.57 -4.41
N ASP A 37 6.61 -0.14 -3.35
CA ASP A 37 7.76 -1.04 -3.45
C ASP A 37 7.52 -2.17 -4.45
N PRO A 38 8.29 -2.25 -5.54
CA PRO A 38 7.97 -3.16 -6.63
C PRO A 38 8.23 -4.62 -6.27
N GLU A 39 9.17 -4.88 -5.36
CA GLU A 39 9.48 -6.24 -4.90
C GLU A 39 8.41 -6.73 -3.94
N ILE A 40 8.02 -5.92 -2.95
CA ILE A 40 6.95 -6.29 -2.02
C ILE A 40 5.62 -6.43 -2.79
N ALA A 41 5.30 -5.51 -3.69
CA ALA A 41 4.09 -5.62 -4.51
C ALA A 41 4.07 -6.93 -5.31
N ARG A 42 5.22 -7.33 -5.88
CA ARG A 42 5.36 -8.61 -6.57
C ARG A 42 5.15 -9.79 -5.62
N MET A 43 5.73 -9.76 -4.42
CA MET A 43 5.57 -10.82 -3.43
C MET A 43 4.12 -11.01 -3.01
N VAL A 44 3.36 -9.92 -2.85
CA VAL A 44 1.92 -9.97 -2.56
C VAL A 44 1.15 -10.61 -3.73
N ILE A 45 1.42 -10.20 -4.97
CA ILE A 45 0.79 -10.77 -6.18
C ILE A 45 1.11 -12.27 -6.33
N ASP A 46 2.35 -12.65 -6.06
CA ASP A 46 2.83 -14.03 -6.18
C ASP A 46 2.40 -14.91 -4.99
N GLY A 47 1.70 -14.36 -4.00
CA GLY A 47 1.20 -15.09 -2.83
C GLY A 47 2.32 -15.61 -1.91
N ARG A 48 3.40 -14.84 -1.78
CA ARG A 48 4.50 -15.17 -0.85
C ARG A 48 4.03 -15.10 0.59
N SER A 49 4.75 -15.78 1.49
CA SER A 49 4.39 -15.78 2.90
C SER A 49 4.50 -14.37 3.50
N PRO A 50 3.63 -14.04 4.48
CA PRO A 50 3.75 -12.79 5.23
C PRO A 50 5.13 -12.59 5.86
N ASP A 51 5.73 -13.66 6.40
CA ASP A 51 7.07 -13.64 6.99
C ASP A 51 8.16 -13.20 5.98
N ASP A 52 8.06 -13.66 4.72
CA ASP A 52 9.01 -13.27 3.68
C ASP A 52 8.86 -11.77 3.34
N VAL A 53 7.61 -11.30 3.25
CA VAL A 53 7.29 -9.89 2.99
C VAL A 53 7.82 -9.00 4.11
N GLU A 54 7.51 -9.37 5.36
CA GLU A 54 7.96 -8.66 6.55
C GLU A 54 9.49 -8.63 6.65
N ALA A 55 10.16 -9.74 6.36
CA ALA A 55 11.61 -9.82 6.37
C ALA A 55 12.24 -8.87 5.33
N LEU A 56 11.66 -8.77 4.13
CA LEU A 56 12.13 -7.84 3.11
C LEU A 56 11.89 -6.39 3.55
N ALA A 57 10.70 -6.08 4.09
CA ALA A 57 10.37 -4.74 4.55
C ALA A 57 11.31 -4.28 5.69
N LYS A 58 11.56 -5.14 6.68
CA LYS A 58 12.54 -4.90 7.76
C LYS A 58 13.96 -4.70 7.24
N LYS A 59 14.34 -5.38 6.16
CA LYS A 59 15.66 -5.19 5.53
C LYS A 59 15.78 -3.83 4.85
N LYS A 60 14.71 -3.35 4.22
CA LYS A 60 14.66 -2.06 3.52
C LYS A 60 14.52 -0.89 4.51
N TRP A 61 13.68 -1.06 5.53
CA TRP A 61 13.30 -0.05 6.50
C TRP A 61 13.27 -0.67 7.92
N PRO A 62 14.43 -0.75 8.59
CA PRO A 62 14.56 -1.47 9.87
C PRO A 62 13.75 -0.90 11.03
N ASP A 63 13.33 0.36 10.94
CA ASP A 63 12.61 1.12 11.96
C ASP A 63 11.10 1.22 11.70
N GLY A 64 10.59 0.62 10.62
CA GLY A 64 9.16 0.58 10.32
C GLY A 64 8.38 -0.52 11.06
N ASN A 65 7.06 -0.38 11.12
CA ASN A 65 6.14 -1.41 11.60
C ASN A 65 5.57 -2.22 10.43
N TRP A 66 5.92 -3.50 10.36
CA TRP A 66 5.59 -4.36 9.23
C TRP A 66 4.65 -5.52 9.61
N SER A 67 3.97 -5.41 10.76
CA SER A 67 3.03 -6.42 11.27
C SER A 67 1.83 -6.66 10.34
N ALA A 68 1.49 -5.70 9.48
CA ALA A 68 0.40 -5.78 8.52
C ALA A 68 0.72 -6.62 7.26
N ALA A 69 1.92 -7.22 7.17
CA ALA A 69 2.36 -8.01 6.01
C ALA A 69 1.42 -9.16 5.63
N GLY A 70 0.61 -9.65 6.58
CA GLY A 70 -0.36 -10.74 6.37
C GLY A 70 -1.62 -10.34 5.61
N ASP A 71 -1.92 -9.04 5.56
CA ASP A 71 -3.23 -8.52 5.13
C ASP A 71 -3.10 -7.52 3.96
N LEU A 72 -1.99 -7.61 3.22
CA LEU A 72 -1.71 -6.70 2.12
C LEU A 72 -2.52 -7.02 0.86
N GLU A 73 -3.00 -5.97 0.21
CA GLU A 73 -3.65 -6.01 -1.08
C GLU A 73 -3.00 -5.04 -2.07
N ILE A 74 -3.15 -5.35 -3.36
CA ILE A 74 -2.69 -4.49 -4.45
C ILE A 74 -3.86 -3.75 -5.09
N VAL A 75 -3.81 -2.43 -5.03
CA VAL A 75 -4.70 -1.54 -5.78
C VAL A 75 -3.96 -1.01 -7.00
N TRP A 76 -4.55 -1.15 -8.19
CA TRP A 76 -3.99 -0.62 -9.44
C TRP A 76 -4.60 0.73 -9.75
N LEU A 77 -3.76 1.76 -9.90
CA LEU A 77 -4.20 3.11 -10.32
C LEU A 77 -3.49 3.56 -11.60
N ALA A 78 -4.20 4.31 -12.44
CA ALA A 78 -3.57 5.01 -13.55
C ALA A 78 -2.48 5.97 -13.04
N GLU A 79 -1.44 6.17 -13.84
CA GLU A 79 -0.38 7.11 -13.47
C GLU A 79 -0.92 8.54 -13.41
N ARG A 80 -0.41 9.33 -12.46
CA ARG A 80 -0.85 10.71 -12.16
C ARG A 80 -2.28 10.82 -11.62
N THR A 81 -2.92 9.72 -11.22
CA THR A 81 -4.14 9.75 -10.42
C THR A 81 -3.86 10.39 -9.06
N ASN A 82 -4.67 11.39 -8.68
CA ASN A 82 -4.63 11.98 -7.35
C ASN A 82 -5.49 11.15 -6.40
N PHE A 83 -4.87 10.66 -5.33
CA PHE A 83 -5.55 9.85 -4.32
C PHE A 83 -5.04 10.19 -2.92
N GLN A 84 -5.80 9.78 -1.91
CA GLN A 84 -5.40 9.76 -0.51
C GLN A 84 -5.48 8.33 0.01
N VAL A 85 -4.56 7.95 0.90
CA VAL A 85 -4.71 6.74 1.72
C VAL A 85 -5.51 7.14 2.94
N HIS A 86 -6.70 6.57 3.09
CA HIS A 86 -7.54 6.75 4.27
C HIS A 86 -7.42 5.53 5.16
N ASN A 87 -7.22 5.74 6.45
CA ASN A 87 -7.07 4.70 7.45
C ASN A 87 -8.21 4.73 8.45
N ASN A 88 -8.78 3.57 8.73
CA ASN A 88 -9.78 3.34 9.76
C ASN A 88 -9.35 2.14 10.63
N ASP A 89 -8.63 2.42 11.72
CA ASP A 89 -8.13 1.41 12.67
C ASP A 89 -7.26 0.33 12.00
N GLY A 90 -6.29 0.76 11.20
CA GLY A 90 -5.38 -0.11 10.45
C GLY A 90 -5.92 -0.51 9.08
N GLN A 91 -7.24 -0.53 8.87
CA GLN A 91 -7.83 -0.81 7.57
C GLN A 91 -7.65 0.39 6.64
N GLU A 92 -6.81 0.23 5.63
CA GLU A 92 -6.52 1.26 4.64
C GLU A 92 -7.43 1.16 3.41
N SER A 93 -7.67 2.31 2.81
CA SER A 93 -8.44 2.45 1.58
C SER A 93 -7.89 3.57 0.72
N ILE A 94 -8.03 3.42 -0.59
CA ILE A 94 -7.65 4.46 -1.55
C ILE A 94 -8.88 5.30 -1.86
N VAL A 95 -8.78 6.59 -1.55
CA VAL A 95 -9.81 7.58 -1.84
C VAL A 95 -9.38 8.44 -3.02
N LEU A 96 -10.10 8.37 -4.13
CA LEU A 96 -9.83 9.19 -5.30
C LEU A 96 -10.34 10.61 -5.07
N ARG A 97 -9.56 11.61 -5.48
CA ARG A 97 -9.93 13.03 -5.33
C ARG A 97 -11.32 13.32 -5.92
N ASP A 98 -11.62 12.74 -7.08
CA ASP A 98 -12.81 13.05 -7.85
C ASP A 98 -14.04 12.20 -7.44
N SER A 99 -13.90 11.25 -6.51
CA SER A 99 -15.00 10.38 -6.05
C SER A 99 -15.68 10.85 -4.76
N GLN A 100 -15.33 12.03 -4.25
CA GLN A 100 -15.89 12.58 -3.01
C GLN A 100 -17.22 13.30 -3.27
N HIS A 101 -18.33 12.65 -2.92
CA HIS A 101 -19.66 13.27 -2.94
C HIS A 101 -19.97 13.90 -1.57
N TRP A 102 -20.21 15.21 -1.57
CA TRP A 102 -20.64 15.95 -0.39
C TRP A 102 -22.16 16.05 -0.38
N ILE A 103 -22.77 15.81 0.77
CA ILE A 103 -24.19 16.04 1.01
C ILE A 103 -24.35 17.25 1.94
N GLU A 104 -25.31 18.11 1.63
CA GLU A 104 -25.65 19.28 2.47
C GLU A 104 -26.56 18.84 3.63
N ALA A 105 -26.42 19.50 4.79
CA ALA A 105 -27.20 19.20 6.01
C ALA A 105 -28.53 19.94 6.06
#